data_AF-A0AA90TTT0-F1
#
_entry.id   AF-A0AA90TTT0-F1
#
_cell.length_a   1.000
_cell.length_b   1.000
_cell.length_c   1.000
_cell.angle_alpha   90.00
_cell.angle_beta   90.00
_cell.angle_gamma   90.00
#
_symmetry.space_group_name_H-M   'P 1'
#
loop_
_entity.id
_entity.type
_entity.pdbx_description
1 polymer ?
#
loop_
_entity_poly.entity_id
_entity_poly.type
_entity_poly.pdbx_seq_one_letter_code
_entity_poly.pdbx_strand_id
1 'polypeptide(L)'
;MIRASLAACLMWANLALASAPPGGVDGPFALIDAGKYREALVLLEKARETAPTPEVLWGIGLAAFEVGEYEKSLDARLAFARVSSDWRGMVKLVQTYQALGRLEERDKQRAALVDLWTSGANPELSREESYRREQLRHEGRNISAFEHYRPAGTHRVVYAFEVAADGDKPGYRISLGSYDTTNTIAQELGDVPKGKRMYPLDQYGAGYHETLGFYIGQPSYDVVRAAVLAKVSGTSKPMSRSTYKENNAKSPIHLQPKPAAQPDGGAGLR
;
A
#
# COMPACT_ATOMS: atom_id res chain seq x y z
N MET A 1 -19.82 -40.36 72.61
CA MET A 1 -18.79 -39.32 72.52
C MET A 1 -18.15 -39.43 71.14
N ILE A 2 -18.74 -38.81 70.12
CA ILE A 2 -18.37 -37.51 69.49
C ILE A 2 -16.89 -37.45 69.04
N ARG A 3 -16.72 -37.15 67.74
CA ARG A 3 -15.53 -36.75 66.93
C ARG A 3 -15.13 -37.84 65.92
N ALA A 4 -15.59 -37.84 64.67
CA ALA A 4 -15.62 -36.81 63.60
C ALA A 4 -14.22 -36.37 63.12
N SER A 5 -14.00 -36.60 61.82
CA SER A 5 -13.05 -35.92 60.91
C SER A 5 -11.57 -36.33 61.00
N LEU A 6 -10.77 -36.36 59.93
CA LEU A 6 -10.86 -35.71 58.61
C LEU A 6 -9.90 -36.45 57.66
N ALA A 7 -10.37 -36.85 56.48
CA ALA A 7 -9.53 -37.30 55.38
C ALA A 7 -8.98 -36.07 54.66
N ALA A 8 -7.66 -35.97 54.48
CA ALA A 8 -7.01 -34.93 53.70
C ALA A 8 -6.23 -35.57 52.54
N CYS A 9 -6.91 -35.75 51.40
CA CYS A 9 -6.26 -35.95 50.11
C CYS A 9 -5.68 -34.62 49.64
N LEU A 10 -4.36 -34.48 49.72
CA LEU A 10 -3.61 -33.42 49.06
C LEU A 10 -3.49 -33.75 47.57
N MET A 11 -4.47 -33.32 46.76
CA MET A 11 -4.30 -33.19 45.32
C MET A 11 -3.52 -31.91 45.05
N TRP A 12 -2.26 -32.06 44.63
CA TRP A 12 -1.49 -30.98 44.02
C TRP A 12 -2.03 -30.77 42.59
N ALA A 13 -2.99 -29.88 42.44
CA ALA A 13 -3.32 -29.33 41.14
C ALA A 13 -2.29 -28.24 40.82
N ASN A 14 -1.37 -28.53 39.90
CA ASN A 14 -0.54 -27.53 39.23
C ASN A 14 -1.48 -26.58 38.46
N LEU A 15 -1.79 -25.44 39.06
CA LEU A 15 -2.40 -24.33 38.37
C LEU A 15 -1.30 -23.62 37.59
N ALA A 16 -1.16 -23.96 36.31
CA ALA A 16 -0.38 -23.16 35.38
C ALA A 16 -1.01 -21.76 35.33
N LEU A 17 -0.32 -20.77 35.92
CA LEU A 17 -0.61 -19.36 35.68
C LEU A 17 -0.25 -19.07 34.21
N ALA A 18 -1.24 -19.15 33.33
CA ALA A 18 -1.21 -18.48 32.03
C ALA A 18 -2.33 -17.44 32.04
N SER A 19 -2.22 -16.42 32.89
CA SER A 19 -3.01 -15.21 32.75
C SER A 19 -2.30 -14.28 31.77
N ALA A 20 -2.49 -14.51 30.46
CA ALA A 20 -2.33 -13.42 29.51
C ALA A 20 -3.34 -12.32 29.89
N PRO A 21 -2.96 -11.02 29.83
CA PRO A 21 -3.88 -9.96 30.22
C PRO A 21 -5.09 -9.96 29.26
N PRO A 22 -6.29 -9.56 29.71
CA PRO A 22 -7.51 -9.51 28.90
C PRO A 22 -7.52 -8.37 27.84
N GLY A 23 -6.36 -8.01 27.29
CA GLY A 23 -6.17 -6.89 26.36
C GLY A 23 -5.03 -7.06 25.34
N GLY A 24 -4.55 -8.29 25.11
CA GLY A 24 -3.51 -8.54 24.09
C GLY A 24 -4.05 -8.41 22.66
N VAL A 25 -3.28 -7.78 21.77
CA VAL A 25 -3.62 -7.62 20.35
C VAL A 25 -3.13 -8.77 19.47
N ASP A 26 -2.35 -9.71 20.01
CA ASP A 26 -1.74 -10.82 19.27
C ASP A 26 -2.76 -11.71 18.55
N GLY A 27 -3.86 -12.04 19.24
CA GLY A 27 -4.95 -12.84 18.65
C GLY A 27 -5.59 -12.18 17.42
N PRO A 28 -6.09 -10.94 17.53
CA PRO A 28 -6.60 -10.21 16.38
C PRO A 28 -5.58 -10.02 15.25
N PHE A 29 -4.32 -9.79 15.58
CA PHE A 29 -3.27 -9.65 14.58
C PHE A 29 -2.93 -10.97 13.87
N ALA A 30 -2.96 -12.10 14.57
CA ALA A 30 -2.87 -13.42 13.94
C ALA A 30 -4.06 -13.70 12.99
N LEU A 31 -5.26 -13.21 13.32
CA LEU A 31 -6.42 -13.28 12.43
C LEU A 31 -6.24 -12.40 11.19
N ILE A 32 -5.69 -11.19 11.33
CA ILE A 32 -5.32 -10.32 10.20
C ILE A 32 -4.30 -11.03 9.30
N ASP A 33 -3.24 -11.59 9.89
CA ASP A 33 -2.19 -12.30 9.17
C ASP A 33 -2.77 -13.53 8.41
N ALA A 34 -3.86 -14.13 8.92
CA ALA A 34 -4.61 -15.20 8.28
C ALA A 34 -5.71 -14.73 7.29
N GLY A 35 -5.84 -13.43 7.03
CA GLY A 35 -6.87 -12.84 6.15
C GLY A 35 -8.28 -12.84 6.74
N LYS A 36 -8.45 -13.16 8.02
CA LYS A 36 -9.73 -13.23 8.74
C LYS A 36 -10.12 -11.87 9.32
N TYR A 37 -10.19 -10.86 8.45
CA TYR A 37 -10.37 -9.46 8.87
C TYR A 37 -11.65 -9.19 9.65
N ARG A 38 -12.77 -9.84 9.30
CA ARG A 38 -14.04 -9.66 10.02
C ARG A 38 -13.96 -10.19 11.46
N GLU A 39 -13.34 -11.34 11.67
CA GLU A 39 -13.13 -11.91 13.01
C GLU A 39 -12.17 -11.02 13.82
N ALA A 40 -11.07 -10.57 13.20
CA ALA A 40 -10.12 -9.67 13.83
C ALA A 40 -10.79 -8.36 14.29
N LEU A 41 -11.62 -7.76 13.42
CA LEU A 41 -12.30 -6.50 13.69
C LEU A 41 -13.21 -6.60 14.92
N VAL A 42 -13.92 -7.72 15.11
CA VAL A 42 -14.76 -7.95 16.29
C VAL A 42 -13.92 -7.94 17.57
N LEU A 43 -12.77 -8.62 17.58
CA LEU A 43 -11.91 -8.66 18.76
C LEU A 43 -11.25 -7.31 19.04
N LEU A 44 -10.83 -6.60 18.00
CA LEU A 44 -10.21 -5.28 18.12
C LEU A 44 -11.20 -4.22 18.61
N GLU A 45 -12.46 -4.26 18.16
CA GLU A 45 -13.51 -3.38 18.65
C GLU A 45 -13.78 -3.60 20.14
N LYS A 46 -13.81 -4.86 20.59
CA LYS A 46 -13.88 -5.18 22.02
C LYS A 46 -12.66 -4.67 22.79
N ALA A 47 -11.46 -4.81 22.22
CA ALA A 47 -10.24 -4.29 22.83
C ALA A 47 -10.30 -2.76 22.98
N ARG A 48 -10.84 -2.05 21.97
CA ARG A 48 -11.01 -0.59 21.98
C ARG A 48 -11.87 -0.08 23.14
N GLU A 49 -12.89 -0.83 23.56
CA GLU A 49 -13.74 -0.49 24.71
C GLU A 49 -12.96 -0.46 26.03
N THR A 50 -11.94 -1.32 26.15
CA THR A 50 -11.09 -1.39 27.35
C THR A 50 -9.89 -0.45 27.27
N ALA A 51 -9.21 -0.40 26.12
CA ALA A 51 -8.03 0.41 25.89
C ALA A 51 -7.86 0.70 24.38
N PRO A 52 -8.07 1.96 23.92
CA PRO A 52 -7.85 2.35 22.53
C PRO A 52 -6.36 2.65 22.27
N THR A 53 -5.49 1.66 22.46
CA THR A 53 -4.05 1.83 22.23
C THR A 53 -3.73 2.04 20.75
N PRO A 54 -2.56 2.61 20.39
CA PRO A 54 -2.15 2.75 18.99
C PRO A 54 -2.22 1.44 18.20
N GLU A 55 -1.88 0.31 18.81
CA GLU A 55 -1.93 -1.03 18.23
C GLU A 55 -3.37 -1.44 17.88
N VAL A 56 -4.30 -1.22 18.82
CA VAL A 56 -5.72 -1.51 18.63
C VAL A 56 -6.28 -0.64 17.50
N LEU A 57 -6.00 0.67 17.53
CA LEU A 57 -6.47 1.62 16.52
C LEU A 57 -5.90 1.30 15.13
N TRP A 58 -4.62 0.91 15.06
CA TRP A 58 -3.99 0.43 13.84
C TRP A 58 -4.69 -0.81 13.30
N GLY A 59 -4.91 -1.80 14.17
CA GLY A 59 -5.59 -3.05 13.83
C GLY A 59 -7.02 -2.81 13.30
N ILE A 60 -7.82 -1.96 13.96
CA ILE A 60 -9.17 -1.61 13.49
C ILE A 60 -9.08 -0.93 12.13
N GLY A 61 -8.20 0.05 11.99
CA GLY A 61 -8.00 0.77 10.74
C GLY A 61 -7.63 -0.15 9.57
N LEU A 62 -6.85 -1.20 9.82
CA LEU A 62 -6.49 -2.21 8.83
C LEU A 62 -7.66 -3.15 8.53
N ALA A 63 -8.18 -3.85 9.56
CA ALA A 63 -9.23 -4.84 9.39
C ALA A 63 -10.51 -4.25 8.79
N ALA A 64 -10.93 -3.06 9.22
CA ALA A 64 -12.09 -2.36 8.67
C ALA A 64 -11.90 -1.99 7.19
N PHE A 65 -10.70 -1.60 6.78
CA PHE A 65 -10.41 -1.28 5.38
C PHE A 65 -10.53 -2.51 4.48
N GLU A 66 -9.97 -3.64 4.92
CA GLU A 66 -9.97 -4.89 4.15
C GLU A 66 -11.37 -5.50 3.99
N VAL A 67 -12.29 -5.26 4.94
CA VAL A 67 -13.70 -5.69 4.80
C VAL A 67 -14.59 -4.66 4.09
N GLY A 68 -14.04 -3.52 3.64
CA GLY A 68 -14.77 -2.47 2.95
C GLY A 68 -15.53 -1.48 3.85
N GLU A 69 -15.32 -1.54 5.17
CA GLU A 69 -15.90 -0.61 6.15
C GLU A 69 -15.04 0.67 6.25
N TYR A 70 -14.97 1.42 5.16
CA TYR A 70 -14.02 2.53 5.00
C TYR A 70 -14.22 3.71 5.97
N GLU A 71 -15.46 4.04 6.35
CA GLU A 71 -15.73 5.07 7.35
C GLU A 71 -15.19 4.67 8.74
N LYS A 72 -15.40 3.41 9.15
CA LYS A 72 -14.83 2.88 10.39
C LYS A 72 -13.30 2.85 10.35
N SER A 73 -12.74 2.50 9.20
CA SER A 73 -11.29 2.58 8.97
C SER A 73 -10.79 4.01 9.13
N LEU A 74 -11.53 5.00 8.60
CA LEU A 74 -11.19 6.42 8.73
C LEU A 74 -11.20 6.86 10.20
N ASP A 75 -12.26 6.54 10.94
CA ASP A 75 -12.39 6.91 12.36
C ASP A 75 -11.22 6.37 13.19
N ALA A 76 -10.86 5.10 12.99
CA ALA A 76 -9.75 4.46 13.68
C ALA A 76 -8.40 5.07 13.28
N ARG A 77 -8.17 5.37 12.00
CA ARG A 77 -6.93 5.99 11.50
C ARG A 77 -6.78 7.43 11.99
N LEU A 78 -7.86 8.20 12.07
CA LEU A 78 -7.87 9.54 12.66
C LEU A 78 -7.61 9.50 14.17
N ALA A 79 -8.16 8.51 14.88
CA ALA A 79 -7.86 8.29 16.28
C ALA A 79 -6.39 7.92 16.49
N PHE A 80 -5.84 7.03 15.66
CA PHE A 80 -4.42 6.66 15.67
C PHE A 80 -3.53 7.90 15.46
N ALA A 81 -3.84 8.74 14.47
CA ALA A 81 -3.08 9.96 14.18
C ALA A 81 -3.08 11.00 15.31
N ARG A 82 -4.04 10.92 16.26
CA ARG A 82 -4.06 11.77 17.46
C ARG A 82 -3.11 11.28 18.56
N VAL A 83 -2.79 9.99 18.57
CA VAL A 83 -2.00 9.35 19.64
C VAL A 83 -0.64 8.85 19.17
N SER A 84 -0.40 8.84 17.85
CA SER A 84 0.85 8.40 17.23
C SER A 84 1.28 9.36 16.13
N SER A 85 2.58 9.64 16.09
CA SER A 85 3.25 10.43 15.05
C SER A 85 3.86 9.57 13.93
N ASP A 86 3.52 8.27 13.87
CA ASP A 86 3.99 7.39 12.80
C ASP A 86 3.44 7.86 11.44
N TRP A 87 4.35 8.23 10.54
CA TRP A 87 4.06 8.71 9.20
C TRP A 87 3.28 7.67 8.36
N ARG A 88 3.37 6.38 8.70
CA ARG A 88 2.59 5.33 8.03
C ARG A 88 1.10 5.51 8.25
N GLY A 89 0.69 6.11 9.37
CA GLY A 89 -0.70 6.53 9.59
C GLY A 89 -1.18 7.53 8.54
N MET A 90 -0.32 8.46 8.12
CA MET A 90 -0.61 9.42 7.05
C MET A 90 -0.84 8.71 5.71
N VAL A 91 -0.01 7.72 5.38
CA VAL A 91 -0.18 6.89 4.17
C VAL A 91 -1.51 6.16 4.20
N LYS A 92 -1.87 5.54 5.33
CA LYS A 92 -3.16 4.85 5.45
C LYS A 92 -4.34 5.81 5.36
N LEU A 93 -4.23 7.05 5.85
CA LEU A 93 -5.26 8.07 5.62
C LEU A 93 -5.41 8.43 4.13
N VAL A 94 -4.31 8.60 3.38
CA VAL A 94 -4.37 8.78 1.91
C VAL A 94 -5.14 7.65 1.25
N GLN A 95 -4.86 6.40 1.63
CA GLN A 95 -5.55 5.21 1.09
C GLN A 95 -7.04 5.19 1.46
N THR A 96 -7.42 5.54 2.69
CA THR A 96 -8.84 5.58 3.12
C THR A 96 -9.61 6.67 2.38
N TYR A 97 -9.05 7.88 2.29
CA TYR A 97 -9.72 8.96 1.58
C TYR A 97 -9.89 8.65 0.09
N GLN A 98 -8.91 7.97 -0.53
CA GLN A 98 -9.03 7.45 -1.88
C GLN A 98 -10.20 6.45 -2.02
N ALA A 99 -10.32 5.50 -1.10
CA ALA A 99 -11.39 4.49 -1.13
C ALA A 99 -12.79 5.10 -0.90
N LEU A 100 -12.88 6.17 -0.11
CA LEU A 100 -14.11 6.92 0.16
C LEU A 100 -14.47 7.93 -0.94
N GLY A 101 -13.58 8.17 -1.93
CA GLY A 101 -13.77 9.23 -2.93
C GLY A 101 -13.62 10.65 -2.37
N ARG A 102 -13.06 10.81 -1.17
CA ARG A 102 -12.81 12.10 -0.50
C ARG A 102 -11.49 12.71 -0.98
N LEU A 103 -11.48 13.15 -2.25
CA LEU A 103 -10.24 13.47 -2.97
C LEU A 103 -9.53 14.72 -2.43
N GLU A 104 -10.28 15.70 -1.92
CA GLU A 104 -9.68 16.90 -1.33
C GLU A 104 -8.89 16.58 -0.05
N GLU A 105 -9.47 15.78 0.84
CA GLU A 105 -8.81 15.34 2.07
C GLU A 105 -7.64 14.42 1.79
N ARG A 106 -7.77 13.52 0.79
CA ARG A 106 -6.67 12.71 0.27
C ARG A 106 -5.49 13.58 -0.13
N ASP A 107 -5.74 14.62 -0.93
CA ASP A 107 -4.68 15.45 -1.50
C ASP A 107 -4.04 16.36 -0.45
N LYS A 108 -4.82 16.87 0.52
CA LYS A 108 -4.29 17.56 1.70
C LYS A 108 -3.38 16.64 2.53
N GLN A 109 -3.82 15.42 2.82
CA GLN A 109 -3.05 14.45 3.60
C GLN A 109 -1.77 14.04 2.88
N ARG A 110 -1.83 13.85 1.56
CA ARG A 110 -0.67 13.58 0.73
C ARG A 110 0.31 14.75 0.77
N ALA A 111 -0.16 15.99 0.62
CA ALA A 111 0.72 17.16 0.67
C ALA A 111 1.48 17.21 2.00
N ALA A 112 0.79 17.00 3.12
CA ALA A 112 1.43 16.93 4.43
C ALA A 112 2.48 15.81 4.54
N LEU A 113 2.24 14.63 3.95
CA LEU A 113 3.21 13.54 3.91
C LEU A 113 4.47 13.90 3.09
N VAL A 114 4.28 14.56 1.95
CA VAL A 114 5.38 15.03 1.09
C VAL A 114 6.17 16.15 1.78
N ASP A 115 5.50 17.06 2.50
CA ASP A 115 6.14 18.11 3.28
C ASP A 115 6.98 17.51 4.41
N LEU A 116 6.45 16.52 5.12
CA LEU A 116 7.20 15.79 6.16
C LEU A 116 8.45 15.12 5.58
N TRP A 117 8.30 14.42 4.44
CA TRP A 117 9.41 13.79 3.72
C TRP A 117 10.47 14.82 3.31
N THR A 118 10.05 15.93 2.71
CA THR A 118 10.92 16.99 2.16
C THR A 118 11.67 17.72 3.27
N SER A 119 11.02 17.94 4.41
CA SER A 119 11.58 18.67 5.55
C SER A 119 12.75 17.95 6.23
N GLY A 120 12.88 16.63 6.06
CA GLY A 120 13.88 15.85 6.80
C GLY A 120 13.49 15.57 8.26
N ALA A 121 12.32 16.04 8.73
CA ALA A 121 11.94 15.95 10.14
C ALA A 121 11.68 14.52 10.63
N ASN A 122 11.39 13.58 9.70
CA ASN A 122 11.33 12.16 9.99
C ASN A 122 12.45 11.43 9.22
N PRO A 123 13.57 11.04 9.88
CA PRO A 123 14.72 10.44 9.21
C PRO A 123 14.46 9.10 8.55
N GLU A 124 13.47 8.35 9.04
CA GLU A 124 13.06 7.09 8.42
C GLU A 124 12.34 7.38 7.11
N LEU A 125 11.28 8.20 7.15
CA LEU A 125 10.53 8.60 5.97
C LEU A 125 11.41 9.28 4.91
N SER A 126 12.31 10.18 5.30
CA SER A 126 13.14 10.91 4.34
C SER A 126 14.14 10.04 3.55
N ARG A 127 14.30 8.77 3.93
CA ARG A 127 15.07 7.77 3.16
C ARG A 127 14.22 6.97 2.19
N GLU A 128 12.89 7.03 2.32
CA GLU A 128 11.97 6.36 1.41
C GLU A 128 12.00 7.03 0.04
N GLU A 129 12.15 6.23 -1.02
CA GLU A 129 12.09 6.71 -2.40
C GLU A 129 10.65 6.89 -2.89
N SER A 130 9.74 6.08 -2.34
CA SER A 130 8.34 6.02 -2.73
C SER A 130 7.48 5.60 -1.55
N TYR A 131 6.16 5.70 -1.70
CA TYR A 131 5.22 5.08 -0.79
C TYR A 131 4.06 4.38 -1.50
N ARG A 132 3.47 3.38 -0.85
CA ARG A 132 2.29 2.68 -1.35
C ARG A 132 1.09 3.62 -1.27
N ARG A 133 0.79 4.28 -2.38
CA ARG A 133 -0.27 5.28 -2.51
C ARG A 133 -1.66 4.68 -2.40
N GLU A 134 -1.89 3.52 -3.01
CA GLU A 134 -3.20 2.85 -3.03
C GLU A 134 -3.03 1.33 -3.08
N GLN A 135 -3.99 0.62 -2.50
CA GLN A 135 -4.19 -0.81 -2.68
C GLN A 135 -5.66 -1.03 -3.04
N LEU A 136 -5.91 -1.78 -4.10
CA LEU A 136 -7.26 -2.06 -4.54
C LEU A 136 -7.35 -3.43 -5.22
N ARG A 137 -8.57 -3.96 -5.29
CA ARG A 137 -8.90 -5.12 -6.11
C ARG A 137 -9.74 -4.67 -7.29
N HIS A 138 -9.34 -5.06 -8.50
CA HIS A 138 -10.04 -4.74 -9.74
C HIS A 138 -9.97 -5.94 -10.69
N GLU A 139 -11.11 -6.36 -11.24
CA GLU A 139 -11.21 -7.54 -12.12
C GLU A 139 -10.59 -8.81 -11.52
N GLY A 140 -10.84 -9.03 -10.22
CA GLY A 140 -10.30 -10.17 -9.47
C GLY A 140 -8.84 -10.03 -9.04
N ARG A 141 -8.08 -9.06 -9.59
CA ARG A 141 -6.65 -8.88 -9.35
C ARG A 141 -6.36 -7.82 -8.30
N ASN A 142 -5.36 -8.08 -7.46
CA ASN A 142 -4.84 -7.08 -6.53
C ASN A 142 -3.87 -6.15 -7.26
N ILE A 143 -4.02 -4.84 -7.02
CA ILE A 143 -3.21 -3.79 -7.59
C ILE A 143 -2.64 -2.94 -6.45
N SER A 144 -1.32 -2.82 -6.41
CA SER A 144 -0.61 -1.91 -5.52
C SER A 144 -0.06 -0.74 -6.32
N ALA A 145 -0.50 0.47 -6.01
CA ALA A 145 0.02 1.69 -6.61
C ALA A 145 1.06 2.33 -5.68
N PHE A 146 2.17 2.75 -6.25
CA PHE A 146 3.27 3.41 -5.58
C PHE A 146 3.51 4.79 -6.20
N GLU A 147 3.82 5.76 -5.35
CA GLU A 147 4.18 7.12 -5.76
C GLU A 147 5.58 7.45 -5.26
N HIS A 148 6.43 7.93 -6.16
CA HIS A 148 7.79 8.34 -5.82
C HIS A 148 7.79 9.80 -5.33
N TYR A 149 8.42 10.05 -4.17
CA TYR A 149 8.53 11.39 -3.60
C TYR A 149 9.37 12.31 -4.49
N ARG A 150 10.42 11.76 -5.09
CA ARG A 150 11.30 12.46 -6.02
C ARG A 150 11.56 11.58 -7.24
N PRO A 151 10.81 11.77 -8.34
CA PRO A 151 11.10 11.13 -9.62
C PRO A 151 12.51 11.50 -10.10
N ALA A 152 13.45 10.55 -10.00
CA ALA A 152 14.86 10.74 -10.30
C ALA A 152 15.43 9.59 -11.15
N GLY A 153 16.70 9.70 -11.52
CA GLY A 153 17.37 8.76 -12.41
C GLY A 153 16.91 8.90 -13.86
N THR A 154 17.40 8.01 -14.72
CA THR A 154 17.14 8.06 -16.17
C THR A 154 15.66 7.84 -16.52
N HIS A 155 14.92 7.14 -15.65
CA HIS A 155 13.53 6.80 -15.91
C HIS A 155 12.51 7.78 -15.31
N ARG A 156 12.91 8.54 -14.27
CA ARG A 156 12.07 9.50 -13.53
C ARG A 156 10.66 8.98 -13.27
N VAL A 157 10.58 7.83 -12.62
CA VAL A 157 9.31 7.15 -12.32
C VAL A 157 8.50 8.00 -11.36
N VAL A 158 7.27 8.33 -11.75
CA VAL A 158 6.31 9.06 -10.92
C VAL A 158 5.42 8.05 -10.19
N TYR A 159 4.74 7.21 -10.96
CA TYR A 159 3.84 6.18 -10.46
C TYR A 159 4.28 4.81 -10.94
N ALA A 160 4.17 3.81 -10.06
CA ALA A 160 4.32 2.40 -10.41
C ALA A 160 3.11 1.61 -9.89
N PHE A 161 2.60 0.70 -10.69
CA PHE A 161 1.49 -0.17 -10.36
C PHE A 161 1.96 -1.61 -10.48
N GLU A 162 1.88 -2.37 -9.41
CA GLU A 162 2.09 -3.81 -9.40
C GLU A 162 0.74 -4.50 -9.48
N VAL A 163 0.51 -5.23 -10.57
CA VAL A 163 -0.71 -6.03 -10.75
C VAL A 163 -0.35 -7.48 -10.44
N ALA A 164 -0.95 -8.02 -9.39
CA ALA A 164 -0.70 -9.37 -8.90
C ALA A 164 -1.11 -10.44 -9.92
N ALA A 165 -0.42 -11.58 -9.92
CA ALA A 165 -0.85 -12.76 -10.68
C ALA A 165 -2.23 -13.25 -10.20
N ASP A 166 -2.98 -13.88 -11.09
CA ASP A 166 -4.31 -14.44 -10.80
C ASP A 166 -4.51 -15.73 -11.61
N GLY A 167 -4.39 -16.88 -10.95
CA GLY A 167 -4.34 -18.19 -11.60
C GLY A 167 -3.25 -18.24 -12.67
N ASP A 168 -3.66 -18.51 -13.91
CA ASP A 168 -2.76 -18.57 -15.07
C ASP A 168 -2.35 -17.19 -15.62
N LYS A 169 -2.92 -16.10 -15.11
CA LYS A 169 -2.57 -14.74 -15.55
C LYS A 169 -1.31 -14.27 -14.81
N PRO A 170 -0.17 -14.06 -15.49
CA PRO A 170 1.04 -13.60 -14.83
C PRO A 170 0.88 -12.18 -14.29
N GLY A 171 1.60 -11.89 -13.21
CA GLY A 171 1.76 -10.53 -12.71
C GLY A 171 2.52 -9.65 -13.71
N TYR A 172 2.26 -8.34 -13.67
CA TYR A 172 2.97 -7.37 -14.49
C TYR A 172 3.04 -6.02 -13.77
N ARG A 173 3.88 -5.13 -14.28
CA ARG A 173 4.03 -3.76 -13.79
C ARG A 173 3.57 -2.76 -14.82
N ILE A 174 2.92 -1.69 -14.39
CA ILE A 174 2.70 -0.49 -15.20
C ILE A 174 3.44 0.67 -14.53
N SER A 175 4.11 1.53 -15.29
CA SER A 175 4.75 2.72 -14.74
C SER A 175 4.50 3.96 -15.58
N LEU A 176 4.27 5.08 -14.91
CA LEU A 176 4.37 6.40 -15.50
C LEU A 176 5.79 6.94 -15.24
N GLY A 177 6.59 7.07 -16.29
CA GLY A 177 7.96 7.60 -16.22
C GLY A 177 8.13 8.87 -17.05
N SER A 178 9.33 9.45 -17.06
CA SER A 178 9.70 10.53 -17.97
C SER A 178 11.16 10.40 -18.38
N TYR A 179 11.41 9.63 -19.43
CA TYR A 179 12.75 9.25 -19.87
C TYR A 179 13.47 10.43 -20.52
N ASP A 180 14.71 10.70 -20.10
CA ASP A 180 15.45 11.85 -20.62
C ASP A 180 15.68 11.73 -22.13
N THR A 181 16.11 10.55 -22.63
CA THR A 181 16.31 10.32 -24.07
C THR A 181 15.04 10.50 -24.90
N THR A 182 13.91 9.95 -24.44
CA THR A 182 12.60 10.11 -25.12
C THR A 182 12.19 11.58 -25.17
N ASN A 183 12.42 12.33 -24.09
CA ASN A 183 12.10 13.74 -24.02
C ASN A 183 12.98 14.59 -24.94
N THR A 184 14.29 14.31 -25.01
CA THR A 184 15.19 15.01 -25.94
C THR A 184 14.74 14.81 -27.38
N ILE A 185 14.51 13.57 -27.81
CA ILE A 185 14.05 13.26 -29.17
C ILE A 185 12.69 13.91 -29.46
N ALA A 186 11.72 13.79 -28.55
CA ALA A 186 10.39 14.34 -28.76
C ALA A 186 10.40 15.89 -28.82
N GLN A 187 11.33 16.56 -28.13
CA GLN A 187 11.52 18.00 -28.25
C GLN A 187 12.20 18.38 -29.59
N GLU A 188 13.20 17.62 -30.03
CA GLU A 188 13.87 17.82 -31.32
C GLU A 188 12.92 17.65 -32.51
N LEU A 189 11.98 16.70 -32.41
CA LEU A 189 10.96 16.45 -33.43
C LEU A 189 9.76 17.42 -33.35
N GLY A 190 9.65 18.23 -32.28
CA GLY A 190 8.54 19.16 -32.08
C GLY A 190 7.27 18.54 -31.50
N ASP A 191 7.29 17.27 -31.10
CA ASP A 191 6.16 16.56 -30.48
C ASP A 191 5.86 17.04 -29.05
N VAL A 192 6.87 17.62 -28.37
CA VAL A 192 6.75 18.16 -27.02
C VAL A 192 7.13 19.63 -27.00
N PRO A 193 6.24 20.54 -26.56
CA PRO A 193 6.57 21.96 -26.43
C PRO A 193 7.77 22.21 -25.52
N LYS A 194 8.54 23.26 -25.82
CA LYS A 194 9.67 23.70 -24.98
C LYS A 194 9.21 23.92 -23.53
N GLY A 195 9.97 23.38 -22.58
CA GLY A 195 9.65 23.46 -21.15
C GLY A 195 8.59 22.48 -20.66
N LYS A 196 8.03 21.64 -21.54
CA LYS A 196 7.20 20.49 -21.17
C LYS A 196 8.00 19.20 -21.27
N ARG A 197 7.46 18.16 -20.63
CA ARG A 197 7.99 16.80 -20.68
C ARG A 197 6.89 15.84 -21.10
N MET A 198 7.27 14.82 -21.86
CA MET A 198 6.47 13.64 -22.12
C MET A 198 6.61 12.65 -20.96
N TYR A 199 5.48 12.03 -20.63
CA TYR A 199 5.36 10.96 -19.65
C TYR A 199 4.72 9.73 -20.30
N PRO A 200 5.52 8.74 -20.72
CA PRO A 200 5.00 7.47 -21.19
C PRO A 200 4.36 6.69 -20.04
N LEU A 201 3.23 6.05 -20.33
CA LEU A 201 2.62 5.03 -19.47
C LEU A 201 2.91 3.66 -20.10
N ASP A 202 3.82 2.91 -19.48
CA ASP A 202 4.33 1.66 -20.04
C ASP A 202 3.98 0.48 -19.15
N GLN A 203 3.65 -0.65 -19.77
CA GLN A 203 3.47 -1.95 -19.14
C GLN A 203 4.67 -2.85 -19.43
N TYR A 204 5.13 -3.55 -18.38
CA TYR A 204 6.24 -4.48 -18.39
C TYR A 204 5.77 -5.83 -17.87
N GLY A 205 5.95 -6.88 -18.67
CA GLY A 205 5.70 -8.26 -18.26
C GLY A 205 6.83 -9.18 -18.71
N ALA A 206 6.67 -10.48 -18.48
CA ALA A 206 7.67 -11.48 -18.84
C ALA A 206 7.93 -11.47 -20.36
N GLY A 207 9.08 -10.97 -20.78
CA GLY A 207 9.52 -10.94 -22.18
C GLY A 207 8.80 -9.94 -23.09
N TYR A 208 8.05 -8.98 -22.53
CA TYR A 208 7.37 -7.97 -23.34
C TYR A 208 7.27 -6.59 -22.68
N HIS A 209 7.13 -5.58 -23.54
CA HIS A 209 6.88 -4.19 -23.20
C HIS A 209 5.71 -3.67 -24.04
N GLU A 210 4.81 -2.89 -23.43
CA GLU A 210 3.71 -2.22 -24.13
C GLU A 210 3.63 -0.75 -23.71
N THR A 211 3.55 0.16 -24.67
CA THR A 211 3.21 1.56 -24.36
C THR A 211 1.71 1.73 -24.43
N LEU A 212 1.11 2.17 -23.32
CA LEU A 212 -0.33 2.37 -23.18
C LEU A 212 -0.76 3.78 -23.59
N GLY A 213 0.13 4.75 -23.48
CA GLY A 213 -0.16 6.15 -23.79
C GLY A 213 1.00 7.09 -23.50
N PHE A 214 0.87 8.32 -24.00
CA PHE A 214 1.78 9.43 -23.68
C PHE A 214 0.99 10.60 -23.12
N TYR A 215 1.57 11.27 -22.13
CA TYR A 215 1.03 12.50 -21.58
C TYR A 215 2.04 13.63 -21.75
N ILE A 216 1.58 14.79 -22.24
CA ILE A 216 2.39 16.02 -22.26
C ILE A 216 2.11 16.80 -20.98
N GLY A 217 3.16 17.00 -20.18
CA GLY A 217 3.03 17.39 -18.79
C GLY A 217 2.68 16.19 -17.90
N GLN A 218 3.00 16.29 -16.61
CA GLN A 218 2.74 15.21 -15.68
C GLN A 218 1.23 15.10 -15.44
N PRO A 219 0.58 13.99 -15.78
CA PRO A 219 -0.84 13.78 -15.50
C PRO A 219 -1.06 13.62 -13.99
N SER A 220 -2.29 13.90 -13.54
CA SER A 220 -2.68 13.58 -12.15
C SER A 220 -2.73 12.07 -11.95
N TYR A 221 -2.62 11.65 -10.68
CA TYR A 221 -2.78 10.24 -10.33
C TYR A 221 -4.12 9.68 -10.81
N ASP A 222 -5.22 10.43 -10.69
CA ASP A 222 -6.55 9.94 -11.04
C ASP A 222 -6.69 9.65 -12.54
N VAL A 223 -6.05 10.45 -13.39
CA VAL A 223 -5.97 10.22 -14.84
C VAL A 223 -5.21 8.91 -15.13
N VAL A 224 -4.07 8.72 -14.46
CA VAL A 224 -3.22 7.53 -14.65
C VAL A 224 -3.92 6.28 -14.11
N ARG A 225 -4.55 6.37 -12.94
CA ARG A 225 -5.33 5.31 -12.30
C ARG A 225 -6.44 4.85 -13.23
N ALA A 226 -7.20 5.76 -13.83
CA ALA A 226 -8.26 5.40 -14.78
C ALA A 226 -7.70 4.62 -15.99
N ALA A 227 -6.57 5.05 -16.55
CA ALA A 227 -5.92 4.35 -17.67
C ALA A 227 -5.42 2.94 -17.27
N VAL A 228 -4.86 2.80 -16.07
CA VAL A 228 -4.43 1.50 -15.52
C VAL A 228 -5.63 0.56 -15.35
N LEU A 229 -6.75 1.03 -14.79
CA LEU A 229 -7.94 0.20 -14.62
C LEU A 229 -8.56 -0.20 -15.95
N ALA A 230 -8.60 0.71 -16.93
CA ALA A 230 -9.04 0.38 -18.28
C ALA A 230 -8.15 -0.71 -18.93
N LYS A 231 -6.83 -0.66 -18.70
CA LYS A 231 -5.91 -1.71 -19.16
C LYS A 231 -6.19 -3.04 -18.46
N VAL A 232 -6.39 -3.04 -17.14
CA VAL A 232 -6.67 -4.27 -16.38
C VAL A 232 -8.01 -4.90 -16.78
N SER A 233 -9.05 -4.10 -17.05
CA SER A 233 -10.33 -4.56 -17.60
C SER A 233 -10.27 -4.98 -19.07
N GLY A 234 -9.13 -4.80 -19.76
CA GLY A 234 -9.01 -5.10 -21.19
C GLY A 234 -9.80 -4.16 -22.11
N THR A 235 -10.31 -3.04 -21.58
CA THR A 235 -11.07 -2.04 -22.35
C THR A 235 -10.17 -1.05 -23.09
N SER A 236 -8.87 -1.04 -22.78
CA SER A 236 -7.86 -0.27 -23.50
C SER A 236 -6.82 -1.16 -24.18
N LYS A 237 -6.52 -0.86 -25.46
CA LYS A 237 -5.46 -1.51 -26.23
C LYS A 237 -4.17 -0.69 -26.17
N PRO A 238 -2.99 -1.32 -26.11
CA PRO A 238 -1.72 -0.59 -26.13
C PRO A 238 -1.52 0.11 -27.47
N MET A 239 -0.85 1.26 -27.47
CA MET A 239 -0.43 1.97 -28.68
C MET A 239 0.64 1.19 -29.44
N SER A 240 1.53 0.52 -28.71
CA SER A 240 2.60 -0.29 -29.28
C SER A 240 2.95 -1.46 -28.36
N ARG A 241 3.53 -2.51 -28.95
CA ARG A 241 4.01 -3.69 -28.24
C ARG A 241 5.33 -4.16 -28.83
N SER A 242 6.27 -4.47 -27.95
CA SER A 242 7.56 -5.08 -28.28
C SER A 242 7.74 -6.37 -27.48
N THR A 243 8.38 -7.37 -28.09
CA THR A 243 8.71 -8.65 -27.44
C THR A 243 10.21 -8.89 -27.54
N TYR A 244 10.76 -9.60 -26.56
CA TYR A 244 12.19 -9.88 -26.47
C TYR A 244 12.41 -11.39 -26.36
N LYS A 245 13.44 -11.92 -27.04
CA LYS A 245 13.88 -13.31 -26.84
C LYS A 245 14.73 -13.41 -25.57
N GLU A 246 14.51 -14.43 -24.75
CA GLU A 246 15.19 -14.66 -23.44
C GLU A 246 16.71 -14.49 -23.48
N ASN A 247 17.36 -14.82 -24.60
CA ASN A 247 18.83 -14.74 -24.73
C ASN A 247 19.38 -13.30 -24.73
N ASN A 248 18.51 -12.28 -24.86
CA ASN A 248 18.85 -10.85 -24.77
C ASN A 248 18.46 -10.22 -23.41
N ALA A 249 18.04 -11.02 -22.42
CA ALA A 249 17.60 -10.55 -21.09
C ALA A 249 18.70 -9.92 -20.21
N LYS A 250 19.89 -9.66 -20.77
CA LYS A 250 20.99 -8.95 -20.08
C LYS A 250 20.95 -7.42 -20.25
N SER A 251 19.99 -6.86 -20.98
CA SER A 251 19.83 -5.41 -21.06
C SER A 251 19.12 -4.88 -19.80
N PRO A 252 19.70 -3.91 -19.07
CA PRO A 252 19.17 -3.37 -17.80
C PRO A 252 17.84 -2.59 -17.91
N ILE A 253 17.17 -2.66 -19.06
CA ILE A 253 15.86 -2.07 -19.33
C ILE A 253 14.73 -2.93 -18.73
N HIS A 254 15.01 -4.17 -18.32
CA HIS A 254 13.97 -5.11 -17.94
C HIS A 254 13.72 -5.14 -16.44
N LEU A 255 12.59 -4.53 -16.08
CA LEU A 255 12.09 -4.26 -14.74
C LEU A 255 12.79 -3.06 -14.11
N GLN A 256 12.15 -1.90 -14.20
CA GLN A 256 12.45 -0.80 -13.28
C GLN A 256 12.51 -1.36 -11.85
N PRO A 257 13.44 -0.88 -11.00
CA PRO A 257 13.61 -1.42 -9.66
C PRO A 257 12.24 -1.49 -8.98
N LYS A 258 11.93 -2.68 -8.46
CA LYS A 258 10.71 -2.90 -7.69
C LYS A 258 10.67 -1.85 -6.57
N PRO A 259 9.57 -1.12 -6.35
CA PRO A 259 9.47 -0.25 -5.19
C PRO A 259 9.80 -1.08 -3.95
N ALA A 260 10.56 -0.51 -3.01
CA ALA A 260 10.84 -1.17 -1.76
C ALA A 260 9.51 -1.62 -1.13
N ALA A 261 9.47 -2.86 -0.64
CA ALA A 261 8.29 -3.34 0.07
C ALA A 261 8.12 -2.50 1.33
N GLN A 262 7.12 -1.63 1.35
CA GLN A 262 6.83 -0.88 2.56
C GLN A 262 6.16 -1.80 3.58
N PRO A 263 6.70 -1.91 4.81
CA PRO A 263 6.04 -2.65 5.87
C PRO A 263 4.70 -1.99 6.14
N ASP A 264 3.66 -2.79 6.35
CA ASP A 264 2.32 -2.31 6.69
C ASP A 264 2.24 -1.74 8.12
N GLY A 265 3.32 -1.17 8.66
CA GLY A 265 3.41 -0.39 9.90
C GLY A 265 3.14 -1.12 11.22
N GLY A 266 2.19 -2.05 11.25
CA GLY A 266 1.75 -2.73 12.48
C GLY A 266 2.83 -3.59 13.13
N ALA A 267 3.87 -4.00 12.41
CA ALA A 267 4.93 -4.85 12.94
C ALA A 267 5.87 -4.14 13.93
N GLY A 268 6.02 -2.81 13.84
CA GLY A 268 6.82 -2.02 14.79
C GLY A 268 6.06 -1.59 16.04
N LEU A 269 4.75 -1.89 16.11
CA LEU A 269 3.88 -1.63 17.25
C LEU A 269 3.66 -2.90 18.12
N ARG A 270 4.13 -4.06 17.67
CA ARG A 270 4.09 -5.33 18.42
C ARG A 270 5.33 -5.48 19.32
#